data_AF-A0A523FQI0-F1
#
_entry.id   AF-A0A523FQI0-F1
#
_cell.length_a   1.000
_cell.length_b   1.000
_cell.length_c   1.000
_cell.angle_alpha   90.00
_cell.angle_beta   90.00
_cell.angle_gamma   90.00
#
_symmetry.space_group_name_H-M   'P 1'
#
loop_
_entity.id
_entity.type
_entity.pdbx_description
1 polymer ?
#
loop_
_entity_poly.entity_id
_entity_poly.type
_entity_poly.pdbx_seq_one_letter_code
_entity_poly.pdbx_strand_id
1 'polypeptide(L)' 'MKLASLNEGRDGRLVVVSKDLKRMTSAGHIAPTLQQALENWRDC' A
#
# COMPACT_ATOMS: atom_id res chain seq x y z
N MET A 1 -7.09 -3.87 9.22
CA MET A 1 -6.16 -3.91 8.08
C MET A 1 -5.01 -2.95 8.36
N LYS A 2 -3.82 -3.22 7.85
CA LYS A 2 -2.65 -2.34 7.96
C LYS A 2 -2.11 -2.06 6.56
N LEU A 3 -1.54 -0.88 6.34
CA LEU A 3 -0.85 -0.53 5.11
C LEU A 3 0.66 -0.64 5.35
N ALA A 4 1.38 -1.15 4.37
CA ALA A 4 2.84 -1.18 4.38
C ALA A 4 3.38 -0.86 2.99
N SER A 5 4.63 -0.42 2.95
CA SER A 5 5.38 -0.23 1.71
C SER A 5 6.49 -1.27 1.65
N LEU A 6 6.54 -2.06 0.59
CA LEU A 6 7.69 -2.89 0.31
C LEU A 6 8.84 -2.02 -0.20
N ASN A 7 10.07 -2.36 0.20
CA ASN A 7 11.27 -1.67 -0.24
C ASN A 7 11.58 -2.04 -1.70
N GLU A 8 10.94 -1.34 -2.63
CA GLU A 8 11.15 -1.46 -4.06
C GLU A 8 11.26 -0.06 -4.68
N GLY A 9 12.43 0.27 -5.24
CA GLY A 9 12.68 1.59 -5.82
C GLY A 9 12.67 2.71 -4.78
N ARG A 10 12.38 3.94 -5.22
CA ARG A 10 12.40 5.14 -4.35
C ARG A 10 11.18 5.26 -3.44
N ASP A 11 9.98 5.03 -4.00
CA ASP A 11 8.71 5.29 -3.30
C ASP A 11 8.06 4.01 -2.73
N GLY A 12 8.67 2.86 -2.96
CA GLY A 12 8.18 1.57 -2.51
C GLY A 12 6.94 1.09 -3.28
N ARG A 13 6.47 -0.11 -2.93
CA ARG A 13 5.20 -0.67 -3.44
C ARG A 13 4.18 -0.77 -2.32
N LEU A 14 2.99 -0.22 -2.54
CA LEU A 14 1.90 -0.29 -1.56
C LEU A 14 1.32 -1.70 -1.46
N VAL A 15 1.24 -2.22 -0.23
CA VAL A 15 0.61 -3.49 0.10
C VAL A 15 -0.34 -3.35 1.29
N VAL A 16 -1.44 -4.10 1.24
CA VAL A 16 -2.33 -4.28 2.39
C VAL A 16 -1.88 -5.52 3.14
N VAL A 17 -1.71 -5.39 4.45
CA VAL A 17 -1.28 -6.45 5.34
C VAL A 17 -2.42 -6.83 6.29
N SER A 18 -2.57 -8.15 6.45
CA SER A 18 -3.47 -8.77 7.43
C SER A 18 -3.13 -8.31 8.87
N LYS A 19 -4.12 -8.36 9.77
CA LYS A 19 -3.92 -7.92 11.16
C LYS A 19 -2.87 -8.77 11.88
N ASP A 20 -2.80 -10.06 11.55
CA ASP A 20 -1.84 -11.04 12.06
C ASP A 20 -0.46 -10.96 11.41
N LEU A 21 -0.26 -10.07 10.43
CA LEU A 21 1.02 -9.83 9.74
C LEU A 21 1.58 -11.03 8.95
N LYS A 22 0.82 -12.12 8.75
CA LYS A 22 1.30 -13.30 8.01
C LYS A 22 1.00 -13.26 6.52
N ARG A 23 0.06 -12.41 6.11
CA ARG A 23 -0.38 -12.28 4.71
C ARG A 23 -0.37 -10.83 4.27
N MET A 24 0.05 -10.61 3.03
CA MET A 24 -0.04 -9.33 2.35
C MET A 24 -0.58 -9.52 0.93
N THR A 25 -1.20 -8.47 0.39
CA THR A 25 -1.63 -8.40 -1.02
C THR A 25 -1.26 -7.04 -1.61
N SER A 26 -1.01 -7.00 -2.92
CA SER A 26 -0.67 -5.76 -3.63
C SER A 26 -1.88 -4.84 -3.72
N ALA A 27 -1.72 -3.57 -3.32
CA ALA A 27 -2.72 -2.52 -3.49
C ALA A 27 -2.49 -1.68 -4.75
N GLY A 28 -1.53 -2.08 -5.60
CA GLY A 28 -1.09 -1.31 -6.77
C GLY A 28 -2.18 -1.00 -7.80
N HIS A 29 -3.29 -1.74 -7.77
CA HIS A 29 -4.45 -1.49 -8.64
C HIS A 29 -5.30 -0.30 -8.18
N ILE A 30 -5.19 0.12 -6.90
CA ILE A 30 -5.84 1.33 -6.36
C ILE A 30 -4.83 2.48 -6.36
N ALA A 31 -3.66 2.24 -5.76
CA ALA A 31 -2.56 3.20 -5.71
C ALA A 31 -1.22 2.45 -5.72
N PRO A 32 -0.26 2.82 -6.57
CA PRO A 32 1.04 2.17 -6.69
C PRO A 32 1.94 2.41 -5.47
N THR A 33 1.77 3.56 -4.80
CA THR A 33 2.59 3.99 -3.65
C THR A 33 1.72 4.46 -2.49
N LEU A 34 2.27 4.43 -1.27
CA LEU A 34 1.57 4.95 -0.09
C LEU A 34 1.30 6.46 -0.20
N GLN A 35 2.21 7.20 -0.84
CA GLN A 35 2.05 8.64 -1.07
C GLN A 35 0.80 8.91 -1.91
N GLN A 36 0.68 8.25 -3.07
CA GLN A 36 -0.49 8.44 -3.95
C GLN A 36 -1.80 8.06 -3.25
N ALA A 37 -1.79 7.02 -2.41
CA ALA A 37 -2.97 6.63 -1.64
C ALA A 37 -3.40 7.72 -0.63
N LEU A 38 -2.44 8.41 0.00
CA LEU A 38 -2.73 9.49 0.94
C LEU A 38 -3.19 10.77 0.23
N GLU A 39 -2.60 11.06 -0.94
CA GLU A 39 -2.99 12.21 -1.77
C GLU A 39 -4.43 12.08 -2.29
N ASN A 40 -4.81 10.87 -2.72
CA ASN A 40 -6.13 10.57 -3.29
C ASN A 40 -7.09 9.91 -2.30
N TRP A 41 -6.85 10.02 -0.98
CA TRP A 41 -7.58 9.25 0.04
C TRP A 41 -9.11 9.46 0.03
N ARG A 42 -9.59 10.58 -0.52
CA ARG A 42 -11.03 10.88 -0.63
C ARG A 42 -11.65 10.45 -1.96
N ASP A 43 -10.81 10.17 -2.96
CA ASP A 43 -11.22 9.89 -4.34
C ASP A 43 -11.18 8.38 -4.66
N CYS A 44 -10.57 7.59 -3.78
CA CYS A 44 -10.56 6.12 -3.80
C CYS A 44 -11.72 5.54 -2.95
#